data_AF-A0A7I4XZ20-F1
#
_entry.id   AF-A0A7I4XZ20-F1
#
_cell.length_a   1.000
_cell.length_b   1.000
_cell.length_c   1.000
_cell.angle_alpha   90.00
_cell.angle_beta   90.00
_cell.angle_gamma   90.00
#
_symmetry.space_group_name_H-M   'P 1'
#
loop_
_entity.id
_entity.type
_entity.pdbx_description
1 polymer ?
#
loop_
_entity_poly.entity_id
_entity_poly.type
_entity_poly.pdbx_seq_one_letter_code
_entity_poly.pdbx_strand_id
1 'polypeptide(L)'
;MDSSDIIVLDQSACEAPATPQIDGVPKSFENDPGKRFSFGVSHLGRRSLSQCVPQLHIREDSDDVAQSTQARALISPRKNKRPKANKTVPDEFFGVYCLISRSQLSYYKNRCYIGYTVDPNRRIQQHNGGREKGGAKKTDNRGPWDMVCIIHGFPNSVAALRFEWAWQNPEKTRVLKGLSLKKSKKETPFAYRLRVACYLLNSRPWNNFALTFRWLLPSEELPFPDEVLPPKHVQKVYGLIEKSCTEILPTKDCYVEKGECRLCGNNIEKLTQLVRCLSCAAHYHAKCLAMKNLKNERLLYPVQGTCPSCSQSFLWGDIIRDQRMILRVSEAQTDTLMKNLIPRLLKS
;
A
#
# COMPACT_ATOMS: atom_id res chain seq x y z
N MET A 1 -6.44 79.28 26.13
CA MET A 1 -6.24 78.01 26.87
C MET A 1 -6.34 76.93 25.80
N ASP A 2 -5.23 76.75 25.09
CA ASP A 2 -4.29 75.62 25.22
C ASP A 2 -4.85 74.39 24.50
N SER A 3 -4.44 74.11 23.26
CA SER A 3 -3.15 73.55 22.81
C SER A 3 -2.99 72.08 23.18
N SER A 4 -2.86 71.26 22.13
CA SER A 4 -2.18 69.96 22.05
C SER A 4 -2.80 68.78 22.82
N ASP A 5 -3.19 67.71 22.12
CA ASP A 5 -2.25 66.59 21.94
C ASP A 5 -2.86 65.45 21.10
N ILE A 6 -2.09 65.13 20.06
CA ILE A 6 -2.17 63.90 19.27
C ILE A 6 -1.70 62.77 20.17
N ILE A 7 -2.58 61.81 20.46
CA ILE A 7 -2.17 60.55 21.10
C ILE A 7 -2.10 59.46 20.03
N VAL A 8 -0.85 59.16 19.68
CA VAL A 8 -0.41 57.93 19.02
C VAL A 8 -0.62 56.77 19.99
N LEU A 9 -1.40 55.75 19.61
CA LEU A 9 -1.41 54.45 20.29
C LEU A 9 -0.90 53.37 19.33
N ASP A 10 0.41 53.18 19.46
CA ASP A 10 1.21 51.96 19.42
C ASP A 10 0.58 50.68 18.82
N GLN A 11 1.22 50.21 17.74
CA GLN A 11 1.09 48.86 17.20
C GLN A 11 1.83 47.88 18.13
N SER A 12 1.13 47.39 19.15
CA SER A 12 1.58 46.21 19.91
C SER A 12 0.97 44.94 19.31
N ALA A 13 1.86 44.04 18.89
CA ALA A 13 1.54 42.75 18.32
C ALA A 13 0.76 41.87 19.32
N CYS A 14 -0.38 41.34 18.91
CA CYS A 14 -1.04 40.25 19.62
C CYS A 14 -0.26 38.94 19.37
N GLU A 15 0.52 38.52 20.36
CA GLU A 15 1.15 37.21 20.40
C GLU A 15 0.10 36.09 20.45
N ALA A 16 0.30 35.06 19.62
CA ALA A 16 -0.52 33.87 19.60
C ALA A 16 -0.29 33.00 20.86
N PRO A 17 -1.32 32.32 21.39
CA PRO A 17 -1.15 31.46 22.56
C PRO A 17 -0.24 30.25 22.25
N ALA A 18 0.72 30.00 23.15
CA ALA A 18 1.67 28.90 23.06
C ALA A 18 0.98 27.52 23.07
N THR A 19 1.30 26.69 22.09
CA THR A 19 0.92 25.27 22.05
C THR A 19 1.70 24.44 23.09
N PRO A 20 1.08 23.48 23.80
CA PRO A 20 1.79 22.63 24.75
C PRO A 20 2.78 21.69 24.03
N GLN A 21 4.01 21.62 24.53
CA GLN A 21 5.04 20.68 24.07
C GLN A 21 4.69 19.23 24.43
N ILE A 22 4.83 18.33 23.45
CA ILE A 22 4.83 16.87 23.65
C ILE A 22 6.29 16.45 23.57
N ASP A 23 6.84 15.89 24.65
CA ASP A 23 8.22 15.41 24.67
C ASP A 23 8.42 14.18 23.77
N GLY A 24 9.53 14.18 23.01
CA GLY A 24 10.04 12.99 22.31
C GLY A 24 10.02 12.97 20.78
N VAL A 25 9.77 14.10 20.10
CA VAL A 25 9.89 14.19 18.63
C VAL A 25 10.90 15.29 18.26
N PRO A 26 12.03 14.97 17.60
CA PRO A 26 12.93 16.00 17.07
C PRO A 26 12.21 16.86 16.04
N LYS A 27 12.25 18.19 16.25
CA LYS A 27 11.78 19.20 15.30
C LYS A 27 12.95 19.53 14.37
N SER A 28 12.80 19.22 13.08
CA SER A 28 13.74 19.51 11.98
C SER A 28 15.13 18.85 12.01
N PHE A 29 15.54 18.36 10.84
CA PHE A 29 16.91 18.00 10.49
C PHE A 29 17.49 19.21 9.75
N GLU A 30 18.24 20.06 10.44
CA GLU A 30 19.21 20.95 9.82
C GLU A 30 20.18 21.43 10.90
N ASN A 31 21.48 21.28 10.61
CA ASN A 31 22.65 21.65 11.40
C ASN A 31 23.11 20.70 12.52
N ASP A 32 23.91 19.69 12.14
CA ASP A 32 25.03 19.20 12.96
C ASP A 32 26.33 19.36 12.13
N PRO A 33 27.31 20.16 12.57
CA PRO A 33 28.53 20.46 11.82
C PRO A 33 29.48 19.26 11.81
N GLY A 34 30.08 19.01 10.66
CA GLY A 34 30.70 17.74 10.33
C GLY A 34 31.86 17.29 11.21
N LYS A 35 32.04 15.97 11.23
CA LYS A 35 33.36 15.32 11.33
C LYS A 35 33.39 14.04 10.49
N ARG A 36 33.93 14.24 9.28
CA ARG A 36 34.83 13.37 8.49
C ARG A 36 34.61 11.84 8.53
N PHE A 37 34.18 11.32 7.39
CA PHE A 37 34.53 9.98 6.93
C PHE A 37 36.05 9.86 6.77
N SER A 38 36.65 8.91 7.48
CA SER A 38 38.02 8.45 7.23
C SER A 38 37.98 7.06 6.59
N PHE A 39 38.47 6.98 5.35
CA PHE A 39 38.99 5.75 4.77
C PHE A 39 40.29 5.40 5.52
N GLY A 40 40.29 4.27 6.22
CA GLY A 40 41.45 3.74 6.93
C GLY A 40 41.93 2.46 6.28
N VAL A 41 42.98 2.58 5.46
CA VAL A 41 43.85 1.48 5.05
C VAL A 41 44.77 1.15 6.23
N SER A 42 44.89 -0.13 6.59
CA SER A 42 45.97 -0.62 7.45
C SER A 42 46.51 -1.96 6.96
N HIS A 43 47.72 -1.89 6.37
CA HIS A 43 48.77 -2.92 6.39
C HIS A 43 49.34 -2.97 7.83
N LEU A 44 49.80 -4.05 8.46
CA LEU A 44 50.59 -5.22 8.03
C LEU A 44 50.52 -6.30 9.14
N GLY A 45 50.84 -7.56 8.80
CA GLY A 45 51.16 -8.59 9.79
C GLY A 45 51.16 -10.02 9.26
N ARG A 46 52.16 -10.37 8.42
CA ARG A 46 52.46 -11.75 8.01
C ARG A 46 52.71 -12.63 9.25
N ARG A 47 51.98 -13.75 9.37
CA ARG A 47 52.53 -15.02 9.87
C ARG A 47 51.99 -16.19 9.05
N SER A 48 52.93 -16.91 8.47
CA SER A 48 52.79 -18.15 7.72
C SER A 48 52.46 -19.28 8.69
N LEU A 49 51.39 -20.03 8.43
CA LEU A 49 51.29 -21.45 8.75
C LEU A 49 50.57 -22.15 7.59
N SER A 50 51.38 -22.92 6.87
CA SER A 50 50.99 -23.93 5.90
C SER A 50 50.26 -25.07 6.61
N GLN A 51 49.16 -25.57 6.02
CA GLN A 51 48.92 -27.01 5.84
C GLN A 51 47.61 -27.27 5.06
N CYS A 52 47.82 -27.79 3.84
CA CYS A 52 47.06 -28.80 3.10
C CYS A 52 45.52 -28.86 3.25
N VAL A 53 44.84 -28.43 2.18
CA VAL A 53 43.46 -28.79 1.84
C VAL A 53 43.49 -30.09 1.02
N PRO A 54 42.76 -31.16 1.37
CA PRO A 54 42.51 -32.26 0.45
C PRO A 54 41.41 -31.85 -0.54
N GLN A 55 41.78 -31.90 -1.81
CA GLN A 55 40.90 -31.71 -2.96
C GLN A 55 40.01 -32.95 -3.09
N LEU A 56 38.75 -32.83 -2.66
CA LEU A 56 37.73 -33.87 -2.88
C LEU A 56 36.94 -33.52 -4.15
N HIS A 57 37.12 -34.38 -5.15
CA HIS A 57 36.39 -34.43 -6.40
C HIS A 57 34.89 -34.36 -6.17
N ILE A 58 34.26 -33.34 -6.76
CA ILE A 58 32.81 -33.28 -6.94
C ILE A 58 32.44 -34.40 -7.91
N ARG A 59 31.76 -35.43 -7.41
CA ARG A 59 30.93 -36.31 -8.24
C ARG A 59 29.60 -35.60 -8.44
N GLU A 60 29.23 -35.44 -9.70
CA GLU A 60 27.89 -35.06 -10.12
C GLU A 60 26.94 -36.17 -9.68
N ASP A 61 26.07 -35.88 -8.72
CA ASP A 61 24.85 -36.65 -8.54
C ASP A 61 23.68 -35.68 -8.33
N SER A 62 22.68 -35.92 -9.14
CA SER A 62 21.42 -35.21 -9.28
C SER A 62 20.58 -35.31 -8.02
N ASP A 63 20.31 -34.18 -7.36
CA ASP A 63 19.21 -34.07 -6.40
C ASP A 63 18.36 -32.82 -6.71
N ASP A 64 17.16 -33.11 -7.18
CA ASP A 64 16.07 -32.19 -7.51
C ASP A 64 15.63 -31.46 -6.22
N VAL A 65 16.29 -30.35 -5.89
CA VAL A 65 15.80 -29.41 -4.88
C VAL A 65 14.48 -28.85 -5.40
N ALA A 66 13.38 -29.30 -4.81
CA ALA A 66 12.02 -28.81 -5.08
C ALA A 66 11.94 -27.28 -4.86
N GLN A 67 12.23 -26.54 -5.92
CA GLN A 67 11.98 -25.11 -6.02
C GLN A 67 10.47 -24.86 -5.96
N SER A 68 10.07 -23.77 -5.29
CA SER A 68 8.66 -23.45 -5.12
C SER A 68 7.94 -23.39 -6.48
N THR A 69 6.75 -23.97 -6.54
CA THR A 69 5.91 -24.02 -7.75
C THR A 69 5.58 -22.62 -8.30
N GLN A 70 5.63 -21.58 -7.46
CA GLN A 70 5.53 -20.18 -7.89
C GLN A 70 6.72 -19.71 -8.75
N ALA A 71 7.93 -20.24 -8.57
CA ALA A 71 9.12 -19.81 -9.31
C ALA A 71 9.19 -20.40 -10.73
N ARG A 72 8.66 -21.61 -10.95
CA ARG A 72 8.74 -22.33 -12.24
C ARG A 72 7.72 -21.84 -13.29
N ALA A 73 6.63 -21.18 -12.89
CA ALA A 73 5.57 -20.74 -13.81
C ALA A 73 5.90 -19.45 -14.63
N LEU A 74 7.12 -18.92 -14.56
CA LEU A 74 7.48 -17.56 -15.01
C LEU A 74 8.34 -17.47 -16.29
N ILE A 75 8.57 -18.56 -17.01
CA ILE A 75 9.30 -18.50 -18.29
C ILE A 75 8.28 -18.51 -19.44
N SER A 76 7.87 -17.32 -19.88
CA SER A 76 7.02 -17.14 -21.06
C SER A 76 7.86 -17.17 -22.36
N PRO A 77 7.33 -17.67 -23.50
CA PRO A 77 8.08 -17.81 -24.75
C PRO A 77 8.29 -16.51 -25.52
N ARG A 78 9.14 -16.63 -26.55
CA ARG A 78 9.79 -15.60 -27.40
C ARG A 78 8.90 -14.43 -27.84
N LYS A 79 9.54 -13.24 -27.88
CA LYS A 79 9.01 -11.94 -28.33
C LYS A 79 8.58 -11.99 -29.81
N ASN A 80 7.28 -11.90 -30.09
CA ASN A 80 6.77 -11.39 -31.37
C ASN A 80 6.61 -9.87 -31.31
N LYS A 81 6.89 -9.19 -32.43
CA LYS A 81 6.77 -7.72 -32.57
C LYS A 81 5.33 -7.29 -32.21
N ARG A 82 5.18 -6.59 -31.09
CA ARG A 82 3.90 -6.02 -30.64
C ARG A 82 3.59 -4.74 -31.45
N PRO A 83 2.31 -4.48 -31.80
CA PRO A 83 1.89 -3.19 -32.34
C PRO A 83 2.27 -2.06 -31.37
N LYS A 84 2.36 -0.80 -31.86
CA LYS A 84 2.65 0.37 -31.02
C LYS A 84 1.63 0.44 -29.89
N ALA A 85 2.04 0.04 -28.68
CA ALA A 85 1.19 0.06 -27.52
C ALA A 85 0.83 1.51 -27.18
N ASN A 86 -0.44 1.76 -26.85
CA ASN A 86 -0.87 3.05 -26.31
C ASN A 86 -0.02 3.41 -25.08
N LYS A 87 0.14 4.71 -24.81
CA LYS A 87 0.79 5.15 -23.58
C LYS A 87 -0.05 4.68 -22.39
N THR A 88 0.59 4.14 -21.36
CA THR A 88 -0.10 3.61 -20.17
C THR A 88 0.33 4.33 -18.91
N VAL A 89 -0.60 4.50 -17.97
CA VAL A 89 -0.31 4.94 -16.61
C VAL A 89 -0.41 3.75 -15.66
N PRO A 90 0.62 3.44 -14.86
CA PRO A 90 0.51 2.40 -13.84
C PRO A 90 -0.52 2.80 -12.78
N ASP A 91 -1.39 1.86 -12.41
CA ASP A 91 -2.37 2.08 -11.36
C ASP A 91 -1.67 2.15 -9.99
N GLU A 92 -2.27 2.89 -9.05
CA GLU A 92 -1.77 2.94 -7.68
C GLU A 92 -2.01 1.61 -6.97
N PHE A 93 -0.92 0.95 -6.56
CA PHE A 93 -0.99 -0.26 -5.75
C PHE A 93 -0.18 -0.10 -4.47
N PHE A 94 -0.83 -0.35 -3.34
CA PHE A 94 -0.22 -0.35 -2.01
C PHE A 94 -0.71 -1.58 -1.26
N GLY A 95 0.22 -2.49 -0.94
CA GLY A 95 -0.10 -3.76 -0.30
C GLY A 95 0.81 -4.09 0.88
N VAL A 96 0.23 -4.69 1.90
CA VAL A 96 0.93 -5.26 3.05
C VAL A 96 0.73 -6.76 3.04
N TYR A 97 1.80 -7.53 2.96
CA TYR A 97 1.77 -8.97 2.77
C TYR A 97 2.35 -9.73 3.96
N CYS A 98 1.98 -11.01 4.06
CA CYS A 98 2.60 -11.98 4.94
C CYS A 98 3.33 -13.04 4.11
N LEU A 99 4.59 -13.29 4.44
CA LEU A 99 5.38 -14.40 3.94
C LEU A 99 5.39 -15.55 4.94
N ILE A 100 5.57 -16.79 4.45
CA ILE A 100 5.93 -17.96 5.24
C ILE A 100 7.25 -18.51 4.70
N SER A 101 8.21 -18.76 5.60
CA SER A 101 9.46 -19.44 5.24
C SER A 101 9.23 -20.94 5.02
N ARG A 102 9.71 -21.45 3.89
CA ARG A 102 9.79 -22.88 3.55
C ARG A 102 11.20 -23.44 3.72
N SER A 103 12.02 -22.80 4.55
CA SER A 103 13.36 -23.29 4.84
C SER A 103 13.29 -24.73 5.37
N GLN A 104 14.22 -25.58 4.93
CA GLN A 104 14.39 -26.92 5.46
C GLN A 104 14.93 -26.91 6.90
N LEU A 105 15.58 -25.81 7.31
CA LEU A 105 16.06 -25.63 8.67
C LEU A 105 14.87 -25.37 9.60
N SER A 106 14.64 -26.28 10.54
CA SER A 106 13.51 -26.25 11.50
C SER A 106 13.39 -24.92 12.24
N TYR A 107 14.52 -24.27 12.54
CA TYR A 107 14.56 -22.98 13.21
C TYR A 107 13.85 -21.87 12.41
N TYR A 108 13.92 -21.89 11.07
CA TYR A 108 13.33 -20.88 10.19
C TYR A 108 12.00 -21.32 9.56
N LYS A 109 11.78 -22.63 9.43
CA LYS A 109 10.57 -23.21 8.84
C LYS A 109 9.30 -22.61 9.47
N ASN A 110 8.34 -22.24 8.63
CA ASN A 110 7.06 -21.66 8.99
C ASN A 110 7.11 -20.31 9.74
N ARG A 111 8.28 -19.65 9.81
CA ARG A 111 8.34 -18.28 10.32
C ARG A 111 7.66 -17.33 9.35
N CYS A 112 6.97 -16.35 9.92
CA CYS A 112 6.33 -15.30 9.15
C CYS A 112 7.20 -14.05 9.04
N TYR A 113 7.08 -13.38 7.90
CA TYR A 113 7.60 -12.02 7.70
C TYR A 113 6.47 -11.15 7.15
N ILE A 114 6.26 -9.99 7.76
CA ILE A 114 5.29 -9.00 7.27
C ILE A 114 6.06 -7.90 6.57
N GLY A 115 5.59 -7.46 5.40
CA GLY A 115 6.21 -6.35 4.69
C GLY A 115 5.25 -5.58 3.81
N TYR A 116 5.74 -4.46 3.29
CA TYR A 116 5.01 -3.56 2.39
C TYR A 116 5.59 -3.59 0.96
N THR A 117 4.73 -3.45 -0.04
CA THR A 117 5.12 -3.36 -1.44
C THR A 117 4.12 -2.59 -2.30
N VAL A 118 4.65 -2.03 -3.39
CA VAL A 118 3.88 -1.51 -4.55
C VAL A 118 3.90 -2.48 -5.74
N ASP A 119 4.71 -3.54 -5.65
CA ASP A 119 4.88 -4.56 -6.69
C ASP A 119 5.15 -5.92 -6.00
N PRO A 120 4.12 -6.75 -5.76
CA PRO A 120 4.26 -8.02 -5.07
C PRO A 120 5.14 -9.04 -5.80
N ASN A 121 5.01 -9.10 -7.13
CA ASN A 121 5.75 -10.04 -7.98
C ASN A 121 7.25 -9.76 -7.95
N ARG A 122 7.63 -8.49 -8.07
CA ARG A 122 9.02 -8.09 -7.87
C ARG A 122 9.49 -8.36 -6.45
N ARG A 123 8.67 -8.04 -5.44
CA ARG A 123 9.07 -8.13 -4.03
C ARG A 123 9.35 -9.57 -3.58
N ILE A 124 8.54 -10.55 -4.00
CA ILE A 124 8.78 -11.95 -3.63
C ILE A 124 10.10 -12.47 -4.24
N GLN A 125 10.42 -12.07 -5.47
CA GLN A 125 11.69 -12.40 -6.11
C GLN A 125 12.88 -11.78 -5.36
N GLN A 126 12.76 -10.53 -4.88
CA GLN A 126 13.80 -9.90 -4.07
C GLN A 126 14.05 -10.65 -2.75
N HIS A 127 12.99 -11.12 -2.07
CA HIS A 127 13.15 -11.91 -0.85
C HIS A 127 13.86 -13.24 -1.10
N ASN A 128 13.50 -13.92 -2.20
CA ASN A 128 14.09 -15.22 -2.56
C ASN A 128 15.46 -15.10 -3.22
N GLY A 129 15.80 -13.95 -3.80
CA GLY A 129 17.12 -13.64 -4.33
C GLY A 129 18.12 -13.10 -3.29
N GLY A 130 17.70 -12.94 -2.03
CA GLY A 130 18.58 -12.48 -0.94
C GLY A 130 18.85 -10.97 -0.93
N ARG A 131 19.65 -10.53 0.04
CA ARG A 131 19.91 -9.11 0.30
C ARG A 131 20.54 -8.38 -0.88
N GLU A 132 21.40 -9.04 -1.64
CA GLU A 132 22.08 -8.47 -2.81
C GLU A 132 21.09 -8.11 -3.93
N LYS A 133 19.95 -8.78 -4.00
CA LYS A 133 18.87 -8.48 -4.96
C LYS A 133 17.82 -7.52 -4.38
N GLY A 134 18.10 -6.90 -3.23
CA GLY A 134 17.19 -5.96 -2.55
C GLY A 134 16.22 -6.62 -1.56
N GLY A 135 16.44 -7.89 -1.20
CA GLY A 135 15.70 -8.57 -0.15
C GLY A 135 15.96 -7.95 1.24
N ALA A 136 14.97 -8.05 2.14
CA ALA A 136 15.13 -7.55 3.49
C ALA A 136 16.19 -8.37 4.26
N LYS A 137 17.03 -7.70 5.08
CA LYS A 137 18.03 -8.39 5.92
C LYS A 137 17.41 -9.49 6.80
N LYS A 138 16.17 -9.29 7.28
CA LYS A 138 15.45 -10.27 8.11
C LYS A 138 14.99 -11.52 7.35
N THR A 139 15.00 -11.50 6.01
CA THR A 139 14.58 -12.63 5.16
C THR A 139 15.76 -13.34 4.47
N ASP A 140 16.95 -12.76 4.54
CA ASP A 140 18.17 -13.25 3.90
C ASP A 140 18.60 -14.63 4.44
N ASN A 141 18.90 -15.59 3.55
CA ASN A 141 19.26 -16.98 3.86
C ASN A 141 18.29 -17.73 4.78
N ARG A 142 17.02 -17.33 4.79
CA ARG A 142 15.96 -17.90 5.63
C ARG A 142 14.77 -18.39 4.81
N GLY A 143 14.89 -18.37 3.48
CA GLY A 143 13.89 -18.82 2.53
C GLY A 143 14.06 -20.30 2.14
N PRO A 144 13.44 -20.72 1.01
CA PRO A 144 12.60 -19.89 0.15
C PRO A 144 11.35 -19.38 0.87
N TRP A 145 10.85 -18.24 0.46
CA TRP A 145 9.67 -17.56 1.01
C TRP A 145 8.51 -17.69 0.05
N ASP A 146 7.35 -17.99 0.63
CA ASP A 146 6.07 -17.96 -0.04
C ASP A 146 5.28 -16.74 0.43
N MET A 147 4.76 -15.94 -0.50
CA MET A 147 3.81 -14.88 -0.15
C MET A 147 2.41 -15.47 -0.11
N VAL A 148 1.87 -15.66 1.09
CA VAL A 148 0.62 -16.42 1.30
C VAL A 148 -0.62 -15.56 1.18
N CYS A 149 -0.58 -14.34 1.71
CA CYS A 149 -1.69 -13.40 1.63
C CYS A 149 -1.18 -11.95 1.58
N ILE A 150 -2.04 -11.07 1.09
CA ILE A 150 -1.78 -9.63 1.00
C ILE A 150 -3.07 -8.85 1.21
N ILE A 151 -2.97 -7.81 2.04
CA ILE A 151 -4.01 -6.81 2.24
C ILE A 151 -3.64 -5.62 1.37
N HIS A 152 -4.53 -5.18 0.50
CA HIS A 152 -4.27 -4.07 -0.43
C HIS A 152 -5.51 -3.18 -0.60
N GLY A 153 -5.39 -2.15 -1.41
CA GLY A 153 -6.41 -1.09 -1.55
C GLY A 153 -6.21 0.09 -0.60
N PHE A 154 -5.07 0.16 0.10
CA PHE A 154 -4.73 1.29 0.96
C PHE A 154 -4.72 2.60 0.15
N PRO A 155 -5.17 3.72 0.73
CA PRO A 155 -5.29 4.98 0.01
C PRO A 155 -3.94 5.66 -0.26
N ASN A 156 -2.84 5.23 0.36
CA ASN A 156 -1.48 5.70 0.11
C ASN A 156 -0.46 4.81 0.86
N SER A 157 0.82 5.05 0.58
CA SER A 157 1.93 4.38 1.25
C SER A 157 1.94 4.57 2.77
N VAL A 158 1.63 5.77 3.27
CA VAL A 158 1.65 6.07 4.71
C VAL A 158 0.64 5.22 5.48
N ALA A 159 -0.59 5.09 4.96
CA ALA A 159 -1.63 4.25 5.56
C ALA A 159 -1.24 2.77 5.58
N ALA A 160 -0.62 2.29 4.49
CA ALA A 160 -0.12 0.92 4.39
C ALA A 160 1.06 0.66 5.33
N LEU A 161 2.04 1.55 5.39
CA LEU A 161 3.22 1.45 6.27
C LEU A 161 2.83 1.48 7.75
N ARG A 162 1.83 2.29 8.13
CA ARG A 162 1.27 2.26 9.48
C ARG A 162 0.63 0.90 9.81
N PHE A 163 -0.08 0.30 8.85
CA PHE A 163 -0.67 -1.04 9.02
C PHE A 163 0.44 -2.09 9.16
N GLU A 164 1.44 -2.06 8.28
CA GLU A 164 2.58 -2.97 8.29
C GLU A 164 3.31 -2.94 9.64
N TRP A 165 3.63 -1.75 10.14
CA TRP A 165 4.26 -1.61 11.45
C TRP A 165 3.40 -2.19 12.59
N ALA A 166 2.09 -1.90 12.59
CA ALA A 166 1.18 -2.41 13.62
C ALA A 166 1.04 -3.94 13.55
N TRP A 167 1.06 -4.51 12.35
CA TRP A 167 0.99 -5.96 12.13
C TRP A 167 2.30 -6.67 12.52
N GLN A 168 3.45 -6.02 12.31
CA GLN A 168 4.74 -6.50 12.80
C GLN A 168 4.82 -6.49 14.33
N ASN A 169 4.28 -5.45 14.98
CA ASN A 169 4.43 -5.15 16.41
C ASN A 169 3.07 -5.09 17.16
N PRO A 170 2.29 -6.20 17.18
CA PRO A 170 0.95 -6.22 17.79
C PRO A 170 0.93 -5.84 19.28
N GLU A 171 2.02 -6.10 20.00
CA GLU A 171 2.16 -5.79 21.43
C GLU A 171 2.48 -4.31 21.70
N LYS A 172 3.01 -3.58 20.71
CA LYS A 172 3.40 -2.17 20.85
C LYS A 172 2.38 -1.21 20.27
N THR A 173 1.58 -1.68 19.31
CA THR A 173 0.61 -0.80 18.65
C THR A 173 -0.48 -0.36 19.60
N ARG A 174 -0.71 0.96 19.66
CA ARG A 174 -1.79 1.56 20.47
C ARG A 174 -3.16 1.03 20.10
N VAL A 175 -3.33 0.61 18.85
CA VAL A 175 -4.59 0.11 18.30
C VAL A 175 -5.04 -1.19 18.98
N LEU A 176 -4.09 -2.04 19.39
CA LEU A 176 -4.36 -3.36 19.98
C LEU A 176 -4.01 -3.43 21.47
N LYS A 177 -3.60 -2.31 22.09
CA LYS A 177 -3.09 -2.26 23.47
C LYS A 177 -4.07 -2.87 24.49
N GLY A 178 -5.37 -2.65 24.31
CA GLY A 178 -6.41 -3.16 25.21
C GLY A 178 -6.76 -4.65 25.04
N LEU A 179 -6.28 -5.31 23.98
CA LEU A 179 -6.66 -6.69 23.66
C LEU A 179 -5.66 -7.73 24.20
N SER A 180 -4.46 -7.29 24.62
CA SER A 180 -3.40 -8.17 25.15
C SER A 180 -3.17 -9.44 24.31
N LEU A 181 -3.15 -9.29 22.99
CA LEU A 181 -3.03 -10.42 22.07
C LEU A 181 -1.71 -11.15 22.28
N LYS A 182 -1.80 -12.45 22.58
CA LYS A 182 -0.66 -13.37 22.65
C LYS A 182 -0.91 -14.56 21.75
N LYS A 183 0.17 -15.09 21.18
CA LYS A 183 0.11 -16.33 20.41
C LYS A 183 -0.18 -17.51 21.33
N SER A 184 -1.18 -18.32 21.01
CA SER A 184 -1.43 -19.57 21.74
C SER A 184 -0.36 -20.63 21.43
N LYS A 185 -0.15 -21.59 22.33
CA LYS A 185 0.77 -22.72 22.12
C LYS A 185 0.36 -23.56 20.90
N LYS A 186 -0.94 -23.77 20.70
CA LYS A 186 -1.50 -24.56 19.60
C LYS A 186 -1.62 -23.77 18.28
N GLU A 187 -1.46 -22.46 18.32
CA GLU A 187 -1.62 -21.57 17.17
C GLU A 187 -0.32 -21.50 16.35
N THR A 188 -0.42 -21.70 15.04
CA THR A 188 0.75 -21.56 14.15
C THR A 188 1.19 -20.08 14.09
N PRO A 189 2.46 -19.80 13.74
CA PRO A 189 2.90 -18.42 13.53
C PRO A 189 2.03 -17.66 12.53
N PHE A 190 1.58 -18.33 11.47
CA PHE A 190 0.72 -17.72 10.45
C PHE A 190 -0.70 -17.47 10.96
N ALA A 191 -1.33 -18.43 11.64
CA ALA A 191 -2.66 -18.25 12.24
C ALA A 191 -2.69 -17.04 13.18
N TYR A 192 -1.64 -16.87 14.00
CA TYR A 192 -1.48 -15.69 14.84
C TYR A 192 -1.43 -14.38 14.05
N ARG A 193 -0.65 -14.35 12.96
CA ARG A 193 -0.56 -13.16 12.11
C ARG A 193 -1.89 -12.87 11.40
N LEU A 194 -2.60 -13.90 10.95
CA LEU A 194 -3.94 -13.75 10.37
C LEU A 194 -4.92 -13.13 11.37
N ARG A 195 -4.92 -13.61 12.62
CA ARG A 195 -5.77 -13.07 13.69
C ARG A 195 -5.46 -11.62 14.02
N VAL A 196 -4.18 -11.27 14.16
CA VAL A 196 -3.74 -9.88 14.34
C VAL A 196 -4.22 -9.01 13.18
N ALA A 197 -4.10 -9.48 11.93
CA ALA A 197 -4.57 -8.73 10.76
C ALA A 197 -6.08 -8.46 10.81
N CYS A 198 -6.89 -9.43 11.25
CA CYS A 198 -8.33 -9.25 11.38
C CYS A 198 -8.70 -8.20 12.43
N TYR A 199 -8.00 -8.16 13.58
CA TYR A 199 -8.17 -7.08 14.55
C TYR A 199 -7.78 -5.71 13.98
N LEU A 200 -6.67 -5.62 13.25
CA LEU A 200 -6.24 -4.37 12.60
C LEU A 200 -7.25 -3.91 11.54
N LEU A 201 -7.79 -4.81 10.72
CA LEU A 201 -8.82 -4.50 9.72
C LEU A 201 -10.10 -3.94 10.36
N ASN A 202 -10.44 -4.38 11.58
CA ASN A 202 -11.58 -3.87 12.34
C ASN A 202 -11.29 -2.56 13.10
N SER A 203 -10.05 -2.08 13.07
CA SER A 203 -9.62 -0.92 13.84
C SER A 203 -9.46 0.33 12.99
N ARG A 204 -9.68 1.50 13.60
CA ARG A 204 -9.41 2.79 12.95
C ARG A 204 -7.90 3.01 12.75
N PRO A 205 -7.48 3.65 11.64
CA PRO A 205 -8.34 4.17 10.56
C PRO A 205 -8.71 3.14 9.48
N TRP A 206 -8.18 1.91 9.55
CA TRP A 206 -8.23 0.94 8.46
C TRP A 206 -9.61 0.35 8.19
N ASN A 207 -10.46 0.26 9.21
CA ASN A 207 -11.86 -0.14 9.09
C ASN A 207 -12.75 0.84 8.30
N ASN A 208 -12.20 1.99 7.88
CA ASN A 208 -12.88 2.96 7.02
C ASN A 208 -12.36 2.92 5.57
N PHE A 209 -11.43 2.03 5.25
CA PHE A 209 -10.83 1.93 3.91
C PHE A 209 -11.48 0.81 3.10
N ALA A 210 -11.56 1.00 1.79
CA ALA A 210 -11.97 -0.03 0.83
C ALA A 210 -10.84 -1.05 0.62
N LEU A 211 -10.49 -1.79 1.67
CA LEU A 211 -9.42 -2.78 1.65
C LEU A 211 -9.90 -4.11 1.08
N THR A 212 -8.97 -4.86 0.52
CA THR A 212 -9.17 -6.22 0.05
C THR A 212 -8.16 -7.13 0.72
N PHE A 213 -8.63 -8.23 1.32
CA PHE A 213 -7.81 -9.34 1.75
C PHE A 213 -7.71 -10.36 0.61
N ARG A 214 -6.50 -10.61 0.11
CA ARG A 214 -6.25 -11.53 -0.99
C ARG A 214 -5.42 -12.72 -0.55
N TRP A 215 -5.95 -13.91 -0.76
CA TRP A 215 -5.19 -15.16 -0.68
C TRP A 215 -4.41 -15.35 -1.98
N LEU A 216 -3.08 -15.38 -1.88
CA LEU A 216 -2.18 -15.61 -3.01
C LEU A 216 -1.82 -17.09 -3.16
N LEU A 217 -1.86 -17.83 -2.06
CA LEU A 217 -1.68 -19.28 -2.00
C LEU A 217 -2.88 -19.93 -1.32
N PRO A 218 -3.89 -20.39 -2.07
CA PRO A 218 -5.07 -21.05 -1.51
C PRO A 218 -4.75 -22.29 -0.67
N SER A 219 -3.64 -22.99 -0.95
CA SER A 219 -3.19 -24.13 -0.16
C SER A 219 -2.78 -23.78 1.28
N GLU A 220 -2.54 -22.49 1.56
CA GLU A 220 -2.21 -21.97 2.90
C GLU A 220 -3.39 -21.20 3.51
N GLU A 221 -4.58 -21.25 2.89
CA GLU A 221 -5.77 -20.63 3.46
C GLU A 221 -6.11 -21.29 4.81
N LEU A 222 -6.36 -20.42 5.79
CA LEU A 222 -6.93 -20.80 7.08
C LEU A 222 -8.30 -20.12 7.20
N PRO A 223 -9.26 -20.73 7.92
CA PRO A 223 -10.47 -20.00 8.29
C PRO A 223 -10.09 -18.73 9.06
N PHE A 224 -10.85 -17.66 8.84
CA PHE A 224 -10.71 -16.47 9.68
C PHE A 224 -11.11 -16.80 11.12
N PRO A 225 -10.51 -16.15 12.13
CA PRO A 225 -10.83 -16.43 13.53
C PRO A 225 -12.28 -16.05 13.85
N ASP A 226 -13.01 -16.95 14.50
CA ASP A 226 -14.42 -16.76 14.85
C ASP A 226 -14.64 -15.55 15.76
N GLU A 227 -13.66 -15.26 16.63
CA GLU A 227 -13.72 -14.13 17.56
C GLU A 227 -13.52 -12.77 16.87
N VAL A 228 -12.98 -12.75 15.65
CA VAL A 228 -12.74 -11.52 14.88
C VAL A 228 -12.72 -11.78 13.37
N LEU A 229 -13.90 -11.71 12.76
CA LEU A 229 -14.00 -11.76 11.30
C LEU A 229 -13.56 -10.43 10.68
N PRO A 230 -13.03 -10.42 9.44
CA PRO A 230 -12.83 -9.18 8.69
C PRO A 230 -14.13 -8.36 8.60
N PRO A 231 -14.05 -7.01 8.55
CA PRO A 231 -15.23 -6.18 8.38
C PRO A 231 -16.01 -6.57 7.12
N LYS A 232 -17.34 -6.49 7.18
CA LYS A 232 -18.24 -6.91 6.06
C LYS A 232 -17.92 -6.26 4.70
N HIS A 233 -17.34 -5.06 4.70
CA HIS A 233 -16.99 -4.34 3.49
C HIS A 233 -15.59 -4.68 2.94
N VAL A 234 -14.75 -5.38 3.71
CA VAL A 234 -13.45 -5.85 3.25
C VAL A 234 -13.67 -7.09 2.40
N GLN A 235 -13.25 -7.02 1.13
CA GLN A 235 -13.44 -8.12 0.18
C GLN A 235 -12.42 -9.23 0.43
N LYS A 236 -12.87 -10.49 0.41
CA LYS A 236 -12.00 -11.68 0.36
C LYS A 236 -11.88 -12.13 -1.10
N VAL A 237 -10.67 -12.16 -1.64
CA VAL A 237 -10.40 -12.56 -3.03
C VAL A 237 -9.23 -13.54 -3.13
N TYR A 238 -9.07 -14.18 -4.29
CA TYR A 238 -8.08 -15.21 -4.55
C TYR A 238 -7.25 -14.93 -5.79
N GLY A 239 -6.08 -15.57 -5.85
CA GLY A 239 -5.21 -15.57 -7.02
C GLY A 239 -4.17 -14.45 -6.98
N LEU A 240 -3.22 -14.54 -7.93
CA LEU A 240 -2.08 -13.64 -8.03
C LEU A 240 -2.50 -12.18 -8.26
N ILE A 241 -1.58 -11.26 -7.98
CA ILE A 241 -1.77 -9.86 -8.32
C ILE A 241 -1.17 -9.61 -9.69
N GLU A 242 -2.03 -9.20 -10.60
CA GLU A 242 -1.63 -8.69 -11.89
C GLU A 242 -1.33 -7.20 -11.76
N LYS A 243 -0.22 -6.77 -12.38
CA LYS A 243 0.10 -5.35 -12.45
C LYS A 243 -0.89 -4.71 -13.43
N SER A 244 -1.81 -3.91 -12.91
CA SER A 244 -2.75 -3.16 -13.74
C SER A 244 -2.15 -1.82 -14.17
N CYS A 245 -2.43 -1.48 -15.43
CA CYS A 245 -2.11 -0.18 -15.99
C CYS A 245 -3.36 0.30 -16.71
N THR A 246 -3.69 1.58 -16.54
CA THR A 246 -4.73 2.23 -17.30
C THR A 246 -4.15 2.73 -18.63
N GLU A 247 -4.76 2.34 -19.75
CA GLU A 247 -4.38 2.86 -21.07
C GLU A 247 -4.86 4.31 -21.23
N ILE A 248 -4.01 5.14 -21.81
CA ILE A 248 -4.38 6.48 -22.27
C ILE A 248 -4.89 6.32 -23.71
N LEU A 249 -6.21 6.46 -23.87
CA LEU A 249 -6.87 6.25 -25.14
C LEU A 249 -6.54 7.41 -26.10
N PRO A 250 -6.27 7.12 -27.38
CA PRO A 250 -5.78 8.14 -28.32
C PRO A 250 -6.88 8.99 -28.95
N THR A 251 -8.15 8.58 -28.86
CA THR A 251 -9.26 9.21 -29.57
C THR A 251 -10.22 9.92 -28.62
N LYS A 252 -10.72 11.11 -29.02
CA LYS A 252 -11.56 11.97 -28.16
C LYS A 252 -12.90 11.33 -27.80
N ASP A 253 -13.46 10.51 -28.69
CA ASP A 253 -14.68 9.71 -28.50
C ASP A 253 -14.61 8.76 -27.30
N CYS A 254 -13.41 8.36 -26.90
CA CYS A 254 -13.16 7.57 -25.69
C CYS A 254 -13.29 8.38 -24.39
N TYR A 255 -13.54 9.69 -24.48
CA TYR A 255 -13.66 10.58 -23.34
C TYR A 255 -15.02 11.28 -23.31
N VAL A 256 -15.36 11.82 -22.15
CA VAL A 256 -16.54 12.67 -21.94
C VAL A 256 -16.15 13.94 -21.20
N GLU A 257 -16.93 15.00 -21.42
CA GLU A 257 -16.78 16.24 -20.68
C GLU A 257 -17.30 16.11 -19.25
N LYS A 258 -16.81 17.00 -18.38
CA LYS A 258 -17.37 17.18 -17.04
C LYS A 258 -18.81 17.66 -17.20
N GLY A 259 -19.72 17.02 -16.48
CA GLY A 259 -21.13 17.37 -16.51
C GLY A 259 -21.58 18.06 -15.23
N GLU A 260 -22.90 18.20 -15.11
CA GLU A 260 -23.55 18.66 -13.89
C GLU A 260 -23.54 17.57 -12.80
N CYS A 261 -23.42 18.01 -11.55
CA CYS A 261 -23.58 17.13 -10.40
C CYS A 261 -25.05 16.69 -10.27
N ARG A 262 -25.31 15.38 -10.36
CA ARG A 262 -26.66 14.80 -10.26
C ARG A 262 -27.34 14.92 -8.88
N LEU A 263 -26.70 15.56 -7.91
CA LEU A 263 -27.26 15.83 -6.59
C LEU A 263 -27.61 17.32 -6.37
N CYS A 264 -26.78 18.25 -6.82
CA CYS A 264 -26.99 19.69 -6.58
C CYS A 264 -27.33 20.48 -7.83
N GLY A 265 -27.32 19.88 -9.02
CA GLY A 265 -27.60 20.55 -10.31
C GLY A 265 -26.45 21.42 -10.83
N ASN A 266 -25.56 21.92 -9.97
CA ASN A 266 -24.45 22.77 -10.40
C ASN A 266 -23.39 22.03 -11.25
N ASN A 267 -22.77 22.77 -12.17
CA ASN A 267 -21.65 22.32 -12.99
C ASN A 267 -20.43 21.92 -12.14
N ILE A 268 -19.72 20.87 -12.57
CA ILE A 268 -18.46 20.44 -11.96
C ILE A 268 -17.29 21.08 -12.71
N GLU A 269 -16.64 22.06 -12.09
CA GLU A 269 -15.59 22.86 -12.73
C GLU A 269 -14.25 22.12 -12.82
N LYS A 270 -13.86 21.41 -11.74
CA LYS A 270 -12.54 20.78 -11.61
C LYS A 270 -12.64 19.27 -11.50
N LEU A 271 -11.70 18.54 -12.13
CA LEU A 271 -11.60 17.08 -11.97
C LEU A 271 -11.39 16.66 -10.51
N THR A 272 -10.73 17.48 -9.71
CA THR A 272 -10.53 17.26 -8.26
C THR A 272 -11.82 17.31 -7.45
N GLN A 273 -12.88 17.91 -8.00
CA GLN A 273 -14.21 17.91 -7.38
C GLN A 273 -15.07 16.75 -7.90
N LEU A 274 -14.74 16.17 -9.06
CA LEU A 274 -15.54 15.17 -9.74
C LEU A 274 -15.33 13.77 -9.14
N VAL A 275 -16.42 13.11 -8.81
CA VAL A 275 -16.49 11.66 -8.68
C VAL A 275 -17.60 11.12 -9.57
N ARG A 276 -17.49 9.86 -10.00
CA ARG A 276 -18.52 9.21 -10.81
C ARG A 276 -18.92 7.87 -10.24
N CYS A 277 -20.12 7.43 -10.58
CA CYS A 277 -20.55 6.06 -10.31
C CYS A 277 -19.79 5.09 -11.23
N LEU A 278 -19.23 4.01 -10.66
CA LEU A 278 -18.51 2.97 -11.41
C LEU A 278 -19.42 2.05 -12.25
N SER A 279 -20.75 2.19 -12.12
CA SER A 279 -21.72 1.39 -12.87
C SER A 279 -22.42 2.22 -13.96
N CYS A 280 -23.11 3.30 -13.58
CA CYS A 280 -23.86 4.12 -14.55
C CYS A 280 -23.11 5.36 -15.07
N ALA A 281 -21.86 5.59 -14.64
CA ALA A 281 -21.05 6.75 -14.99
C ALA A 281 -21.63 8.12 -14.58
N ALA A 282 -22.71 8.18 -13.78
CA ALA A 282 -23.28 9.46 -13.32
C ALA A 282 -22.25 10.28 -12.54
N HIS A 283 -22.18 11.59 -12.83
CA HIS A 283 -21.24 12.52 -12.22
C HIS A 283 -21.82 13.18 -10.96
N TYR A 284 -20.96 13.37 -9.96
CA TYR A 284 -21.28 14.07 -8.72
C TYR A 284 -20.08 14.90 -8.25
N HIS A 285 -20.34 15.96 -7.50
CA HIS A 285 -19.32 16.51 -6.62
C HIS A 285 -18.96 15.49 -5.54
N ALA A 286 -17.66 15.30 -5.26
CA ALA A 286 -17.15 14.44 -4.21
C ALA A 286 -17.81 14.77 -2.86
N LYS A 287 -17.88 16.06 -2.52
CA LYS A 287 -18.54 16.54 -1.30
C LYS A 287 -20.02 16.16 -1.26
N CYS A 288 -20.78 16.39 -2.33
CA CYS A 288 -22.21 16.08 -2.37
C CYS A 288 -22.47 14.58 -2.20
N LEU A 289 -21.74 13.73 -2.93
CA LEU A 289 -21.91 12.28 -2.84
C LEU A 289 -21.49 11.74 -1.46
N ALA A 290 -20.42 12.28 -0.89
CA ALA A 290 -19.97 11.93 0.46
C ALA A 290 -21.04 12.28 1.51
N MET A 291 -21.50 13.53 1.52
CA MET A 291 -22.53 14.00 2.46
C MET A 291 -23.83 13.20 2.35
N LYS A 292 -24.27 12.89 1.14
CA LYS A 292 -25.49 12.08 0.92
C LYS A 292 -25.41 10.68 1.52
N ASN A 293 -24.23 10.08 1.56
CA ASN A 293 -24.01 8.71 2.03
C ASN A 293 -23.42 8.64 3.45
N LEU A 294 -23.20 9.77 4.09
CA LEU A 294 -22.62 9.84 5.43
C LEU A 294 -23.68 9.44 6.46
N LYS A 295 -23.51 8.28 7.09
CA LYS A 295 -24.44 7.77 8.11
C LYS A 295 -24.09 8.19 9.54
N ASN A 296 -22.88 8.70 9.76
CA ASN A 296 -22.33 8.99 11.08
C ASN A 296 -21.61 10.34 11.05
N GLU A 297 -22.07 11.28 11.87
CA GLU A 297 -21.51 12.64 11.96
C GLU A 297 -20.04 12.66 12.42
N ARG A 298 -19.55 11.59 13.06
CA ARG A 298 -18.15 11.44 13.48
C ARG A 298 -17.21 11.01 12.34
N LEU A 299 -17.74 10.65 11.18
CA LEU A 299 -16.94 10.30 10.01
C LEU A 299 -16.85 11.51 9.08
N LEU A 300 -15.68 11.70 8.46
CA LEU A 300 -15.49 12.76 7.47
C LEU A 300 -15.97 12.35 6.07
N TYR A 301 -16.06 11.05 5.82
CA TYR A 301 -16.49 10.47 4.54
C TYR A 301 -17.15 9.10 4.80
N PRO A 302 -18.06 8.65 3.92
CA PRO A 302 -18.69 7.34 4.06
C PRO A 302 -17.68 6.23 3.80
N VAL A 303 -17.87 5.05 4.41
CA VAL A 303 -17.11 3.84 4.04
C VAL A 303 -17.70 3.21 2.78
N GLN A 304 -19.03 3.17 2.72
CA GLN A 304 -19.82 2.63 1.62
C GLN A 304 -21.08 3.48 1.41
N GLY A 305 -21.66 3.40 0.22
CA GLY A 305 -22.87 4.13 -0.14
C GLY A 305 -23.60 3.49 -1.31
N THR A 306 -24.68 4.14 -1.73
CA THR A 306 -25.47 3.75 -2.92
C THR A 306 -25.53 4.93 -3.88
N CYS A 307 -25.36 4.65 -5.17
CA CYS A 307 -25.45 5.68 -6.21
C CYS A 307 -26.89 6.24 -6.27
N PRO A 308 -27.10 7.56 -6.13
CA PRO A 308 -28.44 8.15 -6.22
C PRO A 308 -29.14 7.97 -7.57
N SER A 309 -28.40 7.70 -8.65
CA SER A 309 -28.96 7.61 -10.00
C SER A 309 -29.25 6.17 -10.46
N CYS A 310 -28.53 5.16 -9.97
CA CYS A 310 -28.75 3.76 -10.36
C CYS A 310 -28.90 2.80 -9.17
N SER A 311 -28.87 3.31 -7.95
CA SER A 311 -28.96 2.55 -6.68
C SER A 311 -27.85 1.52 -6.43
N GLN A 312 -26.89 1.37 -7.36
CA GLN A 312 -25.77 0.44 -7.19
C GLN A 312 -24.94 0.79 -5.95
N SER A 313 -24.63 -0.22 -5.16
CA SER A 313 -23.75 -0.09 -3.99
C SER A 313 -22.29 0.12 -4.41
N PHE A 314 -21.56 0.92 -3.64
CA PHE A 314 -20.13 1.16 -3.85
C PHE A 314 -19.38 1.31 -2.52
N LEU A 315 -18.08 1.06 -2.53
CA LEU A 315 -17.17 1.50 -1.48
C LEU A 315 -16.61 2.88 -1.83
N TRP A 316 -16.57 3.78 -0.86
CA TRP A 316 -16.10 5.15 -1.09
C TRP A 316 -14.65 5.18 -1.57
N GLY A 317 -13.80 4.28 -1.04
CA GLY A 317 -12.41 4.16 -1.48
C GLY A 317 -12.27 3.82 -2.96
N ASP A 318 -13.20 3.06 -3.55
CA ASP A 318 -13.16 2.72 -4.97
C ASP A 318 -13.54 3.93 -5.85
N ILE A 319 -14.51 4.73 -5.40
CA ILE A 319 -14.89 5.98 -6.06
C ILE A 319 -13.72 6.98 -6.08
N ILE A 320 -13.01 7.12 -4.96
CA ILE A 320 -11.83 7.99 -4.87
C ILE A 320 -10.67 7.43 -5.70
N ARG A 321 -10.50 6.11 -5.77
CA ARG A 321 -9.46 5.48 -6.60
C ARG A 321 -9.68 5.78 -8.08
N ASP A 322 -10.93 5.70 -8.55
CA ASP A 322 -11.29 6.09 -9.91
C ASP A 322 -11.04 7.58 -10.18
N GLN A 323 -11.41 8.48 -9.25
CA GLN A 323 -11.09 9.91 -9.39
C GLN A 323 -9.58 10.14 -9.57
N ARG A 324 -8.74 9.47 -8.79
CA ARG A 324 -7.28 9.58 -8.91
C ARG A 324 -6.76 9.02 -10.22
N MET A 325 -7.34 7.93 -10.71
CA MET A 325 -7.03 7.41 -12.04
C MET A 325 -7.35 8.46 -13.10
N ILE A 326 -8.53 9.08 -13.06
CA ILE A 326 -8.92 10.14 -14.01
C ILE A 326 -7.91 11.29 -13.99
N LEU A 327 -7.52 11.76 -12.80
CA LEU A 327 -6.52 12.82 -12.64
C LEU A 327 -5.18 12.44 -13.27
N ARG A 328 -4.68 11.22 -12.99
CA ARG A 328 -3.40 10.74 -13.54
C ARG A 328 -3.44 10.55 -15.05
N VAL A 329 -4.56 10.09 -15.60
CA VAL A 329 -4.75 10.01 -17.06
C VAL A 329 -4.73 11.41 -17.67
N SER A 330 -5.43 12.37 -17.05
CA SER A 330 -5.41 13.77 -17.52
C SER A 330 -4.03 14.43 -17.42
N GLU A 331 -3.22 14.09 -16.41
CA GLU A 331 -1.85 14.58 -16.26
C GLU A 331 -0.90 13.96 -17.30
N ALA A 332 -1.08 12.69 -17.60
CA ALA A 332 -0.25 11.96 -18.55
C ALA A 332 -0.65 12.20 -20.03
N GLN A 333 -1.81 12.79 -20.28
CA GLN A 333 -2.29 13.14 -21.61
C GLN A 333 -1.43 14.23 -22.25
N THR A 334 -0.93 13.97 -23.46
CA THR A 334 -0.09 14.91 -24.22
C THR A 334 -0.91 15.83 -25.13
N ASP A 335 -2.08 15.38 -25.56
CA ASP A 335 -3.00 16.22 -26.33
C ASP A 335 -3.75 17.19 -25.39
N THR A 336 -3.50 18.49 -25.58
CA THR A 336 -4.10 19.55 -24.79
C THR A 336 -5.62 19.62 -24.93
N LEU A 337 -6.19 19.18 -26.05
CA LEU A 337 -7.63 19.15 -26.30
C LEU A 337 -8.34 18.05 -25.50
N MET A 338 -7.61 16.99 -25.14
CA MET A 338 -8.12 15.89 -24.31
C MET A 338 -7.80 16.07 -22.83
N LYS A 339 -7.00 17.09 -22.49
CA LYS A 339 -6.69 17.43 -21.10
C LYS A 339 -7.96 17.90 -20.39
N ASN A 340 -8.15 17.48 -19.14
CA ASN A 340 -9.36 17.74 -18.34
C ASN A 340 -10.64 17.02 -18.80
N LEU A 341 -10.56 16.10 -19.76
CA LEU A 341 -11.65 15.18 -20.09
C LEU A 341 -11.62 13.93 -19.21
N ILE A 342 -12.76 13.26 -19.11
CA ILE A 342 -12.93 12.06 -18.28
C ILE A 342 -12.92 10.84 -19.20
N PRO A 343 -11.99 9.88 -19.03
CA PRO A 343 -12.01 8.63 -19.80
C PRO A 343 -13.35 7.92 -19.61
N ARG A 344 -13.99 7.39 -20.66
CA ARG A 344 -15.21 6.59 -20.49
C ARG A 344 -14.93 5.34 -19.65
N LEU A 345 -15.90 4.93 -18.83
CA LEU A 345 -15.84 3.60 -18.24
C LEU A 345 -15.96 2.59 -19.38
N LEU A 346 -14.93 1.76 -19.54
CA LEU A 346 -15.03 0.57 -20.37
C LEU A 346 -16.06 -0.33 -19.68
N LYS A 347 -17.22 -0.55 -20.30
CA LYS A 347 -18.15 -1.56 -19.81
C LYS A 347 -17.44 -2.90 -19.94
N SER A 348 -17.07 -3.48 -18.81
CA SER A 348 -16.51 -4.83 -18.70
C SER A 348 -17.53 -5.88 -19.12
#